data_AF-A0A3Q0JCX7-F1
#
_entry.id   AF-A0A3Q0JCX7-F1
#
_cell.length_a   1.000
_cell.length_b   1.000
_cell.length_c   1.000
_cell.angle_alpha   90.00
_cell.angle_beta   90.00
_cell.angle_gamma   90.00
#
_symmetry.space_group_name_H-M   'P 1'
#
loop_
_entity.id
_entity.type
_entity.pdbx_description
1 polymer ?
#
loop_
_entity_poly.entity_id
_entity_poly.type
_entity_poly.pdbx_seq_one_letter_code
_entity_poly.pdbx_strand_id
1 'polypeptide(L)'
;MFNYLDAKLKVEFHPHFLQPQELIDVCNQNKIALQAYASLGSTSSNPLIADSTLAQIAKVHSVSPAQVLLRWALQENFCKFM
;
A
#
# COMPACT_ATOMS: atom_id res chain seq x y z
N MET A 1 18.11 -0.17 -25.33
CA MET A 1 17.61 -1.53 -25.07
C MET A 1 16.59 -1.41 -23.96
N PHE A 2 15.29 -1.44 -24.26
CA PHE A 2 14.25 -1.40 -23.24
C PHE A 2 14.13 -2.81 -22.65
N ASN A 3 14.44 -2.96 -21.36
CA ASN A 3 14.26 -4.21 -20.64
C ASN A 3 12.75 -4.42 -20.45
N TYR A 4 12.20 -5.52 -20.98
CA TYR A 4 10.81 -5.94 -20.79
C TYR A 4 10.53 -6.40 -19.33
N LEU A 5 10.76 -5.52 -18.36
CA LEU A 5 10.39 -5.68 -16.94
C LEU A 5 9.16 -4.83 -16.57
N ASP A 6 8.45 -4.27 -17.55
CA ASP A 6 7.51 -3.15 -17.37
C ASP A 6 6.06 -3.52 -17.00
N ALA A 7 5.77 -4.79 -16.71
CA ALA A 7 4.41 -5.19 -16.34
C ALA A 7 4.06 -4.65 -14.94
N LYS A 8 3.03 -3.80 -14.87
CA LYS A 8 2.53 -3.17 -13.63
C LYS A 8 1.08 -3.54 -13.43
N LEU A 9 0.74 -3.98 -12.22
CA LEU A 9 -0.64 -4.20 -11.81
C LEU A 9 -1.01 -3.17 -10.74
N LYS A 10 -2.02 -2.34 -11.04
CA LYS A 10 -2.57 -1.38 -10.09
C LYS A 10 -3.77 -1.98 -9.37
N VAL A 11 -3.74 -2.00 -8.06
CA VAL A 11 -4.83 -2.54 -7.21
C VAL A 11 -5.08 -1.62 -6.03
N GLU A 12 -6.29 -1.65 -5.49
CA GLU A 12 -6.57 -1.04 -4.20
C GLU A 12 -5.84 -1.84 -3.13
N PHE A 13 -5.05 -1.16 -2.28
CA PHE A 13 -4.36 -1.85 -1.20
C PHE A 13 -4.05 -0.91 -0.05
N HIS A 14 -4.55 -1.27 1.13
CA HIS A 14 -4.35 -0.57 2.40
C HIS A 14 -4.72 -1.51 3.56
N PRO A 15 -4.44 -1.17 4.84
CA PRO A 15 -4.72 -2.07 5.97
C PRO A 15 -6.16 -2.57 6.08
N HIS A 16 -7.14 -1.79 5.63
CA HIS A 16 -8.55 -2.23 5.59
C HIS A 16 -8.95 -3.02 4.33
N PHE A 17 -8.07 -3.14 3.33
CA PHE A 17 -8.33 -3.84 2.08
C PHE A 17 -7.05 -4.51 1.59
N LEU A 18 -6.84 -5.73 2.07
CA LEU A 18 -5.69 -6.57 1.73
C LEU A 18 -5.99 -7.37 0.46
N GLN A 19 -4.96 -7.60 -0.36
CA GLN A 19 -5.05 -8.48 -1.51
C GLN A 19 -4.75 -9.94 -1.11
N PRO A 20 -5.36 -10.94 -1.77
CA PRO A 20 -5.04 -12.34 -1.54
C PRO A 20 -3.54 -12.62 -1.78
N GLN A 21 -2.94 -13.47 -0.93
CA GLN A 21 -1.54 -13.85 -1.07
C GLN A 21 -1.22 -14.45 -2.44
N GLU A 22 -2.16 -15.20 -3.03
CA GLU A 22 -2.02 -15.79 -4.36
C GLU A 22 -1.77 -14.73 -5.44
N LEU A 23 -2.43 -13.56 -5.37
CA LEU A 23 -2.20 -12.47 -6.31
C LEU A 23 -0.77 -11.93 -6.20
N ILE A 24 -0.28 -11.81 -4.96
CA ILE A 24 1.07 -11.34 -4.65
C ILE A 24 2.11 -12.33 -5.19
N ASP A 25 1.88 -13.62 -4.98
CA ASP A 25 2.77 -14.70 -5.42
C ASP A 25 2.85 -14.74 -6.94
N VAL A 26 1.71 -14.65 -7.63
CA VAL A 26 1.66 -14.57 -9.10
C VAL A 26 2.42 -13.35 -9.61
N CYS A 27 2.24 -12.18 -8.99
CA CYS A 27 2.96 -10.98 -9.40
C CYS A 27 4.47 -11.14 -9.18
N ASN A 28 4.89 -11.70 -8.05
CA ASN A 28 6.30 -11.93 -7.74
C ASN A 28 6.96 -12.93 -8.72
N GLN A 29 6.29 -14.06 -8.99
CA GLN A 29 6.78 -15.09 -9.92
C GLN A 29 6.95 -14.55 -11.35
N ASN A 30 6.02 -13.69 -11.78
CA ASN A 30 6.03 -13.11 -13.11
C ASN A 30 6.79 -11.77 -13.21
N LYS A 31 7.48 -11.35 -12.13
CA LYS A 31 8.19 -10.06 -12.04
C LYS A 31 7.30 -8.85 -12.36
N ILE A 32 6.02 -8.93 -12.02
CA ILE A 32 5.04 -7.85 -12.15
C ILE A 32 5.15 -6.93 -10.94
N ALA A 33 5.27 -5.63 -11.17
CA ALA A 33 5.25 -4.64 -10.10
C ALA A 33 3.81 -4.37 -9.67
N LEU A 34 3.47 -4.74 -8.43
CA LEU A 34 2.23 -4.30 -7.79
C LEU A 34 2.34 -2.83 -7.39
N GLN A 35 1.31 -2.05 -7.68
CA GLN A 35 1.19 -0.63 -7.34
C GLN A 35 -0.14 -0.39 -6.63
N ALA A 36 -0.08 0.01 -5.36
CA ALA A 36 -1.26 0.38 -4.60
C ALA A 36 -1.85 1.71 -5.10
N TYR A 37 -3.10 1.69 -5.58
CA TYR A 37 -3.93 2.90 -5.67
C TYR A 37 -4.76 3.03 -4.37
N ALA A 38 -5.09 4.26 -3.98
CA ALA A 38 -5.79 4.54 -2.72
C ALA A 38 -5.09 4.02 -1.45
N SER A 39 -3.75 4.10 -1.39
CA SER A 39 -2.95 3.68 -0.22
C SER A 39 -3.26 4.44 1.08
N LEU A 40 -3.91 5.60 0.99
CA LEU A 40 -4.42 6.37 2.13
C LEU A 40 -5.90 6.10 2.44
N GLY A 41 -6.51 5.11 1.76
CA GLY A 41 -7.94 4.86 1.75
C GLY A 41 -8.72 5.83 0.84
N SER A 42 -10.04 5.69 0.86
CA SER A 42 -10.97 6.58 0.16
C SER A 42 -11.29 7.84 1.00
N THR A 43 -11.66 8.93 0.33
CA THR A 43 -12.14 10.18 0.96
C THR A 43 -13.60 10.09 1.41
N SER A 44 -14.13 8.88 1.63
CA SER A 44 -15.51 8.63 2.02
C SER A 44 -15.74 8.94 3.50
N SER A 45 -16.97 8.71 3.98
CA SER A 45 -17.44 9.05 5.33
C SER A 45 -16.63 8.45 6.49
N ASN A 46 -15.86 7.39 6.24
CA ASN A 46 -14.92 6.79 7.20
C ASN A 46 -13.51 6.78 6.58
N PRO A 47 -12.81 7.92 6.60
CA PRO A 47 -11.50 8.00 6.00
C PRO A 47 -10.53 7.16 6.84
N LEU A 48 -9.78 6.28 6.19
CA LEU A 48 -8.78 5.42 6.84
C LEU A 48 -7.82 6.23 7.71
N ILE A 49 -7.49 7.45 7.33
CA ILE A 49 -6.62 8.37 8.09
C ILE A 49 -7.16 8.71 9.51
N ALA A 50 -8.46 8.52 9.75
CA ALA A 50 -9.11 8.74 11.04
C ALA A 50 -9.19 7.47 11.90
N ASP A 51 -8.62 6.35 11.46
CA ASP A 51 -8.54 5.11 12.24
C ASP A 51 -7.77 5.35 13.56
N SER A 52 -8.37 4.91 14.67
CA SER A 52 -7.82 5.14 16.00
C SER A 52 -6.50 4.40 16.25
N THR A 53 -6.30 3.25 15.60
CA THR A 53 -5.04 2.49 15.64
C THR A 53 -3.93 3.30 14.97
N LEU A 54 -4.21 3.87 13.79
CA LEU A 54 -3.26 4.72 13.09
C LEU A 54 -2.94 5.98 13.91
N ALA A 55 -3.95 6.60 14.54
CA ALA A 55 -3.75 7.76 15.40
C ALA A 55 -2.85 7.45 16.61
N GLN A 56 -3.01 6.28 17.22
CA GLN A 56 -2.17 5.84 18.35
C GLN A 56 -0.72 5.62 17.91
N ILE A 57 -0.49 4.91 16.79
CA ILE A 57 0.85 4.69 16.22
C ILE A 57 1.50 6.03 15.85
N ALA A 58 0.75 6.89 15.17
CA ALA A 58 1.20 8.23 14.77
C ALA A 58 1.66 9.05 15.97
N LYS A 59 0.92 9.01 17.09
CA LYS A 59 1.29 9.68 18.34
C LYS A 59 2.59 9.15 18.94
N VAL A 60 2.79 7.83 18.98
CA VAL A 60 4.02 7.21 19.50
C VAL A 60 5.25 7.65 18.71
N HIS A 61 5.11 7.79 17.39
CA HIS A 61 6.21 8.15 16.50
C HIS A 61 6.31 9.65 16.18
N SER A 62 5.41 10.49 16.71
CA SER A 62 5.33 11.93 16.40
C SER A 62 5.25 12.21 14.89
N VAL A 63 4.44 11.43 14.17
CA VAL A 63 4.16 11.57 12.73
C VAL A 63 2.67 11.69 12.47
N SER A 64 2.27 11.92 11.22
CA SER A 64 0.87 11.85 10.80
C SER A 64 0.40 10.40 10.54
N PRO A 65 -0.91 10.09 10.66
CA PRO A 65 -1.46 8.79 10.26
C PRO A 65 -1.16 8.43 8.78
N ALA A 66 -1.11 9.43 7.89
CA ALA A 66 -0.71 9.21 6.49
C ALA A 66 0.73 8.68 6.36
N GLN A 67 1.67 9.19 7.17
CA GLN A 67 3.05 8.68 7.18
C GLN A 67 3.12 7.26 7.72
N VAL A 68 2.27 6.89 8.68
CA VAL A 68 2.16 5.50 9.15
C VAL A 68 1.69 4.58 8.02
N LEU A 69 0.67 4.98 7.26
CA LEU A 69 0.17 4.22 6.10
C LEU A 69 1.22 4.07 5.01
N LEU A 70 1.93 5.15 4.68
CA LEU A 70 3.03 5.11 3.71
C LEU A 70 4.16 4.17 4.17
N ARG A 71 4.52 4.21 5.46
CA ARG A 71 5.53 3.33 6.03
C ARG A 71 5.07 1.86 6.00
N TRP A 72 3.81 1.60 6.33
CA TRP A 72 3.23 0.26 6.25
C TRP A 72 3.28 -0.28 4.80
N ALA A 73 2.82 0.50 3.82
CA ALA A 73 2.81 0.08 2.42
C ALA A 73 4.22 -0.20 1.86
N LEU A 74 5.24 0.50 2.37
CA LEU A 74 6.64 0.23 2.08
C LEU A 74 7.12 -1.12 2.63
N GLN A 75 6.69 -1.49 3.85
CA GLN A 75 7.08 -2.75 4.49
C GLN A 75 6.44 -3.96 3.81
N GLU A 76 5.21 -3.81 3.32
CA GLU A 76 4.51 -4.86 2.56
C GLU A 76 5.06 -5.03 1.13
N ASN A 77 6.04 -4.24 0.71
CA ASN A 77 6.64 -4.26 -0.63
C ASN A 77 5.65 -3.93 -1.79
N PHE A 78 4.48 -3.35 -1.45
CA PHE A 78 3.47 -2.89 -2.42
C PHE A 78 3.71 -1.47 -2.94
N CYS A 79 4.60 -0.74 -2.28
CA CYS A 79 5.03 0.58 -2.73
C CYS A 79 6.41 0.46 -3.40
N LYS A 80 6.46 -0.17 -4.58
CA LYS A 80 7.56 0.09 -5.51
C LYS A 80 7.32 1.49 -6.09
N PHE A 81 7.80 2.50 -5.37
CA PHE A 81 7.93 3.85 -5.90
C PHE A 81 8.63 3.77 -7.25
N MET A 82 7.90 4.14 -8.30
CA MET A 82 8.48 4.63 -9.56
C MET A 82 8.21 6.12 -9.61
#